data_AF-A0A7C4U6N7-F1
#
_entry.id   AF-A0A7C4U6N7-F1
#
_cell.length_a   1.000
_cell.length_b   1.000
_cell.length_c   1.000
_cell.angle_alpha   90.00
_cell.angle_beta   90.00
_cell.angle_gamma   90.00
#
_symmetry.space_group_name_H-M   'P 1'
#
loop_
_entity.id
_entity.type
_entity.pdbx_description
1 polymer ?
#
loop_
_entity_poly.entity_id
_entity_poly.type
_entity_poly.pdbx_seq_one_letter_code
_entity_poly.pdbx_strand_id
1 'polypeptide(L)' 'MAKAKRSDSLIVLKCSVCKRRNYYTHKNKKSVERKVELKKYCPWCKVSTIHKEGKISGK' A
#
# COMPACT_ATOMS: atom_id res chain seq x y z
N MET A 1 16.46 -25.07 -9.56
CA MET A 1 16.46 -23.61 -9.34
C MET A 1 15.04 -23.18 -9.03
N ALA A 2 14.66 -23.13 -7.75
CA ALA A 2 13.28 -22.88 -7.33
C ALA A 2 12.90 -21.41 -7.56
N LYS A 3 11.84 -21.17 -8.32
CA LYS A 3 11.29 -19.82 -8.53
C LYS A 3 10.85 -19.25 -7.18
N ALA A 4 11.54 -18.20 -6.73
CA ALA A 4 11.23 -17.48 -5.50
C ALA A 4 9.75 -17.07 -5.51
N LYS A 5 8.99 -17.67 -4.59
CA LYS A 5 7.54 -17.47 -4.42
C LYS A 5 7.31 -15.97 -4.16
N ARG A 6 6.65 -15.30 -5.11
CA ARG A 6 6.37 -13.86 -5.07
C ARG A 6 5.75 -13.47 -3.74
N SER A 7 6.27 -12.39 -3.16
CA SER A 7 5.74 -11.73 -1.96
C SER A 7 4.34 -11.16 -2.26
N ASP A 8 3.33 -12.04 -2.24
CA ASP A 8 1.93 -11.74 -2.56
C ASP A 8 1.29 -10.77 -1.54
N SER A 9 1.97 -10.53 -0.43
CA SER A 9 1.50 -9.69 0.67
C SER A 9 1.95 -8.24 0.57
N LEU A 10 2.82 -7.84 -0.37
CA LEU A 10 3.27 -6.45 -0.44
C LEU A 10 2.18 -5.56 -1.05
N ILE A 11 1.75 -4.53 -0.33
CA ILE A 11 0.85 -3.48 -0.80
C ILE A 11 1.55 -2.12 -0.73
N VAL A 12 1.10 -1.19 -1.56
CA VAL A 12 1.56 0.19 -1.51
C VAL A 12 0.43 1.08 -0.99
N LEU A 13 0.75 2.04 -0.12
CA LEU A 13 -0.21 3.04 0.33
C LEU A 13 -0.01 4.32 -0.48
N LYS A 14 -1.09 4.71 -1.16
CA LYS A 14 -1.16 5.88 -2.02
C LYS A 14 -1.89 7.00 -1.31
N CYS A 15 -1.28 8.18 -1.18
CA CYS A 15 -1.93 9.36 -0.63
C CYS A 15 -3.14 9.76 -1.49
N SER A 16 -4.28 10.04 -0.88
CA SER A 16 -5.49 10.43 -1.63
C SER A 16 -5.40 11.83 -2.25
N VAL A 17 -4.53 12.70 -1.72
CA VAL A 17 -4.39 14.10 -2.17
C VAL A 17 -3.37 14.21 -3.31
N CYS A 18 -2.10 13.88 -3.06
CA CYS A 18 -1.06 13.98 -4.09
C CYS A 18 -0.97 12.76 -5.00
N LYS A 19 -1.76 11.70 -4.74
CA LYS A 19 -1.76 10.43 -5.50
C LYS A 19 -0.38 9.76 -5.55
N ARG A 20 0.57 10.15 -4.68
CA ARG A 20 1.91 9.55 -4.60
C ARG A 20 1.89 8.30 -3.74
N ARG A 21 2.73 7.35 -4.14
CA ARG A 21 3.02 6.12 -3.39
C ARG A 21 4.07 6.48 -2.34
N ASN A 22 3.67 6.51 -1.07
CA ASN A 22 4.54 6.99 0.01
C ASN A 22 5.01 5.86 0.93
N TYR A 23 4.23 4.80 1.08
CA TYR A 23 4.54 3.71 2.00
C TYR A 23 4.37 2.35 1.34
N TYR A 24 5.22 1.41 1.69
CA TYR A 24 5.09 0.00 1.36
C TYR A 24 4.78 -0.74 2.65
N THR A 25 3.71 -1.52 2.64
CA THR A 25 3.32 -2.31 3.82
C THR A 25 2.99 -3.73 3.39
N HIS A 26 3.13 -4.68 4.31
CA HIS A 26 2.70 -6.04 4.07
C HIS A 26 1.27 -6.20 4.57
N LYS A 27 0.36 -6.64 3.71
CA LYS A 27 -1.01 -6.99 4.04
C LYS A 27 -1.21 -8.46 3.80
N ASN A 28 -1.67 -9.17 4.83
CA ASN A 28 -2.05 -10.57 4.69
C ASN A 28 -3.43 -10.65 4.05
N LYS A 29 -3.50 -10.96 2.74
CA LYS A 29 -4.77 -11.05 2.00
C LYS A 29 -5.81 -11.99 2.63
N LYS A 30 -5.34 -12.99 3.38
CA LYS A 30 -6.17 -13.99 4.07
C LYS A 30 -6.90 -13.45 5.30
N SER A 31 -6.43 -12.34 5.90
CA SER A 31 -6.98 -11.78 7.14
C SER A 31 -7.70 -10.44 6.92
N VAL A 32 -7.36 -9.71 5.85
CA VAL A 32 -7.94 -8.39 5.58
C VAL A 32 -8.52 -8.37 4.17
N GLU A 33 -9.76 -8.80 4.02
CA GLU A 33 -10.53 -8.69 2.77
C GLU A 33 -10.92 -7.24 2.44
N ARG A 34 -10.90 -6.36 3.44
CA ARG A 34 -11.39 -4.97 3.35
C ARG A 34 -10.32 -4.04 2.78
N LYS A 35 -10.72 -2.98 2.08
CA LYS A 35 -9.80 -1.91 1.64
C LYS A 35 -9.16 -1.24 2.87
N VAL A 36 -7.83 -1.19 2.90
CA VAL A 36 -7.03 -0.55 3.93
C VAL A 36 -6.91 0.92 3.61
N GLU A 37 -7.53 1.73 4.45
CA GLU A 37 -7.46 3.19 4.42
C GLU A 37 -6.82 3.65 5.73
N LEU A 38 -5.59 4.14 5.65
CA LEU A 38 -4.81 4.55 6.81
C LEU A 38 -4.57 6.06 6.77
N LYS A 39 -4.89 6.76 7.86
CA LYS A 39 -4.46 8.16 8.01
C LYS A 39 -2.97 8.18 8.33
N LYS A 40 -2.17 8.66 7.39
CA LYS A 40 -0.72 8.80 7.52
C LYS A 40 -0.30 10.20 7.08
N TYR A 41 0.82 10.65 7.63
CA TYR A 41 1.44 11.89 7.20
C TYR A 41 1.92 11.77 5.75
N CYS A 42 1.63 12.77 4.93
CA CYS A 42 2.20 12.85 3.58
C CYS A 42 3.33 13.90 3.60
N PRO A 43 4.60 13.53 3.39
CA PRO A 43 5.71 14.49 3.39
C PRO A 43 5.59 15.54 2.28
N TRP A 44 4.89 15.21 1.20
CA TRP A 44 4.68 16.12 0.07
C TRP A 44 3.58 17.14 0.30
N CYS A 45 2.50 16.73 0.96
CA CYS A 45 1.40 17.64 1.30
C CYS A 45 1.62 18.34 2.64
N LYS A 46 2.62 17.88 3.42
CA LYS A 46 2.90 18.29 4.81
C LYS A 46 1.69 18.16 5.75
N VAL A 47 0.74 17.30 5.41
CA VAL A 47 -0.49 17.08 6.18
C VAL A 47 -0.79 15.59 6.33
N SER A 48 -1.47 15.24 7.42
CA SER A 48 -1.99 13.89 7.66
C SER A 48 -3.23 13.65 6.81
N THR A 49 -3.10 12.73 5.86
CA THR A 49 -4.12 12.44 4.85
C THR A 49 -4.42 10.96 4.79
N ILE A 50 -5.59 10.62 4.25
CA ILE A 50 -5.98 9.23 4.05
C ILE A 50 -5.14 8.67 2.91
N HIS A 51 -4.39 7.61 3.22
CA HIS A 51 -3.67 6.82 2.26
C HIS A 51 -4.47 5.54 1.98
N LYS A 52 -4.77 5.31 0.70
CA LYS A 52 -5.54 4.16 0.23
C LYS A 52 -4.58 3.09 -0.28
N GLU A 53 -4.94 1.82 -0.07
CA GLU A 53 -4.17 0.73 -0.65
C GLU A 53 -4.17 0.76 -2.18
N GLY A 54 -3.00 0.54 -2.76
CA GLY A 54 -2.76 0.28 -4.16
C GLY A 54 -2.21 -1.12 -4.31
N LYS A 55 -2.76 -1.88 -5.26
CA LYS A 55 -2.19 -3.17 -5.67
C LYS A 55 -0.91 -2.92 -6.46
N ILE A 56 0.16 -3.59 -6.08
CA ILE A 56 1.39 -3.64 -6.85
C ILE A 56 1.17 -4.77 -7.86
N SER A 57 0.52 -4.45 -8.98
CA SER A 57 0.27 -5.46 -10.01
C SER A 57 1.59 -5.78 -10.69
N GLY A 58 2.36 -6.70 -10.12
CA GLY A 58 3.35 -7.45 -10.87
C GLY A 58 2.61 -8.38 -11.80
N LYS A 59 2.76 -8.18 -13.12
CA LYS A 59 2.52 -9.23 -14.11
C LYS A 59 3.27 -10.48 -13.69
#